data_AF-A0A3D5AZN5-F1
#
_entry.id   AF-A0A3D5AZN5-F1
#
_cell.length_a   1.000
_cell.length_b   1.000
_cell.length_c   1.000
_cell.angle_alpha   90.00
_cell.angle_beta   90.00
_cell.angle_gamma   90.00
#
_symmetry.space_group_name_H-M   'P 1'
#
loop_
_entity.id
_entity.type
_entity.pdbx_description
1 polymer ?
#
loop_
_entity_poly.entity_id
_entity_poly.type
_entity_poly.pdbx_seq_one_letter_code
_entity_poly.pdbx_strand_id
1 'polypeptide(L)'
;MAVLELSSEDSLRLNVLVMNVEAVRIDERNMTVYGLSTRGEAKVPLNPTGRDEQYLKAVREFLSTAALGSPSGYPVHLNRWTRMGQARDTNLAKLLMLGEPEAITAVVCAPGLTDDLARRAWWADPSSENARRMLASECVMQGAMGPILAEHLVEHLPFETEARLIIESVRLVLQPGLVSDAVRLKLWEKGAAQGSYRIGFLQAEPDS
;
A
#
# COMPACT_ATOMS: atom_id res chain seq x y z
N MET A 1 -18.27 -18.24 -22.89
CA MET A 1 -16.97 -17.67 -22.47
C MET A 1 -16.37 -18.70 -21.54
N ALA A 2 -15.18 -19.23 -21.85
CA ALA A 2 -14.56 -20.23 -20.98
C ALA A 2 -14.33 -19.61 -19.60
N VAL A 3 -14.87 -20.26 -18.57
CA VAL A 3 -14.56 -19.93 -17.18
C VAL A 3 -13.05 -20.11 -17.06
N LEU A 4 -12.35 -19.06 -16.66
CA LEU A 4 -10.94 -19.15 -16.30
C LEU A 4 -10.87 -20.01 -15.04
N GLU A 5 -10.58 -21.29 -15.20
CA GLU A 5 -10.57 -22.25 -14.09
C GLU A 5 -9.18 -22.29 -13.43
N LEU A 6 -9.15 -21.86 -12.17
CA LEU A 6 -8.07 -22.17 -11.25
C LEU A 6 -7.98 -23.69 -11.05
N SER A 7 -6.79 -24.20 -10.73
CA SER A 7 -6.68 -25.60 -10.30
C SER A 7 -7.53 -25.83 -9.05
N SER A 8 -8.08 -27.03 -8.88
CA SER A 8 -8.88 -27.36 -7.70
C SER A 8 -8.09 -27.24 -6.40
N GLU A 9 -6.80 -27.58 -6.46
CA GLU A 9 -5.83 -27.44 -5.37
C GLU A 9 -5.63 -25.97 -4.98
N ASP A 10 -5.35 -25.09 -5.95
CA ASP A 10 -5.17 -23.67 -5.67
C ASP A 10 -6.46 -23.01 -5.23
N SER A 11 -7.60 -23.37 -5.82
CA SER A 11 -8.92 -22.87 -5.40
C SER A 11 -9.19 -23.18 -3.93
N LEU A 12 -8.86 -24.39 -3.47
CA LEU A 12 -8.99 -24.76 -2.06
C LEU A 12 -8.01 -23.99 -1.18
N ARG A 13 -6.74 -23.90 -1.57
CA ARG A 13 -5.70 -23.20 -0.80
C ARG A 13 -6.00 -21.70 -0.67
N LEU A 14 -6.43 -21.05 -1.74
CA LEU A 14 -6.79 -19.64 -1.75
C LEU A 14 -8.06 -19.38 -0.92
N ASN A 15 -9.06 -20.27 -0.96
CA ASN A 15 -10.23 -20.18 -0.06
C ASN A 15 -9.81 -20.21 1.41
N VAL A 16 -8.93 -21.16 1.78
CA VAL A 16 -8.41 -21.25 3.14
C VAL A 16 -7.61 -20.01 3.50
N LEU A 17 -6.78 -19.48 2.59
CA LEU A 17 -6.01 -18.27 2.81
C LEU A 17 -6.93 -17.09 3.14
N VAL A 18 -7.90 -16.78 2.27
CA VAL A 18 -8.78 -15.61 2.40
C VAL A 18 -9.57 -15.59 3.71
N MET A 19 -9.93 -16.76 4.25
CA MET A 19 -10.67 -16.86 5.52
C MET A 19 -9.82 -16.58 6.76
N ASN A 20 -8.49 -16.56 6.63
CA ASN A 20 -7.56 -16.49 7.76
C ASN A 20 -6.63 -15.25 7.73
N VAL A 21 -6.79 -14.37 6.73
CA VAL A 21 -5.87 -13.23 6.50
C VAL A 21 -6.63 -11.91 6.43
N GLU A 22 -5.90 -10.84 6.71
CA GLU A 22 -6.36 -9.45 6.81
C GLU A 22 -6.03 -8.61 5.57
N ALA A 23 -5.04 -9.04 4.79
CA ALA A 23 -4.60 -8.45 3.53
C ALA A 23 -3.93 -9.51 2.65
N VAL A 24 -3.94 -9.29 1.34
CA VAL A 24 -3.39 -10.18 0.33
C VAL A 24 -2.42 -9.42 -0.57
N ARG A 25 -1.28 -10.04 -0.89
CA ARG A 25 -0.27 -9.55 -1.83
C ARG A 25 0.03 -10.63 -2.86
N ILE A 26 0.04 -10.29 -4.13
CA ILE A 26 0.35 -11.23 -5.22
C ILE A 26 1.75 -10.93 -5.74
N ASP A 27 2.62 -11.92 -5.70
CA ASP A 27 3.91 -11.90 -6.39
C ASP A 27 3.74 -12.59 -7.74
N GLU A 28 3.54 -11.78 -8.78
CA GLU A 28 3.33 -12.26 -10.15
C GLU A 28 4.55 -12.98 -10.71
N ARG A 29 5.76 -12.56 -10.31
CA ARG A 29 7.01 -13.15 -10.81
C ARG A 29 7.22 -14.56 -10.28
N ASN A 30 6.94 -14.76 -8.99
CA ASN A 30 7.09 -16.06 -8.35
C ASN A 30 5.79 -16.87 -8.33
N MET A 31 4.73 -16.38 -8.97
CA MET A 31 3.40 -17.00 -8.98
C MET A 31 2.97 -17.41 -7.58
N THR A 32 3.05 -16.50 -6.61
CA THR A 32 2.79 -16.80 -5.19
C THR A 32 1.85 -15.76 -4.60
N VAL A 33 0.83 -16.22 -3.90
CA VAL A 33 -0.08 -15.36 -3.13
C VAL A 33 0.32 -15.38 -1.67
N TYR A 34 0.59 -14.20 -1.12
CA TYR A 34 0.88 -14.00 0.29
C TYR A 34 -0.35 -13.44 0.99
N GLY A 35 -0.52 -13.81 2.26
CA GLY A 35 -1.58 -13.29 3.11
C GLY A 35 -1.06 -12.90 4.47
N LEU A 36 -1.43 -11.70 4.92
CA LEU A 36 -1.06 -11.17 6.22
C LEU A 36 -2.07 -11.62 7.27
N SER A 37 -1.63 -12.27 8.34
CA SER A 37 -2.47 -12.61 9.49
C SER A 37 -1.93 -11.99 10.78
N THR A 38 -2.72 -12.01 11.85
CA THR A 38 -2.27 -11.61 13.20
C THR A 38 -1.09 -12.43 13.72
N ARG A 39 -0.89 -13.65 13.20
CA ARG A 39 0.15 -14.60 13.65
C ARG A 39 1.38 -14.62 12.75
N GLY A 40 1.37 -13.86 11.66
CA GLY A 40 2.46 -13.82 10.67
C GLY A 40 1.97 -13.94 9.23
N GLU A 41 2.88 -14.29 8.34
CA GLU A 41 2.63 -14.37 6.90
C GLU A 41 2.30 -15.81 6.48
N ALA A 42 1.22 -15.97 5.71
CA ALA A 42 0.86 -17.18 5.01
C ALA A 42 1.24 -17.04 3.53
N LYS A 43 1.63 -18.15 2.88
CA LYS A 43 1.98 -18.18 1.47
C LYS A 43 1.33 -19.35 0.75
N VAL A 44 0.87 -19.11 -0.47
CA VAL A 44 0.28 -20.09 -1.37
C VAL A 44 1.02 -20.00 -2.71
N PRO A 45 1.97 -20.90 -2.99
CA PRO A 45 2.54 -21.03 -4.33
C PRO A 45 1.44 -21.54 -5.27
N LEU A 46 1.27 -20.85 -6.40
CA LEU A 46 0.28 -21.17 -7.42
C LEU A 46 0.83 -22.22 -8.39
N ASN A 47 -0.06 -23.07 -8.87
CA ASN A 47 0.20 -24.13 -9.84
C ASN A 47 -0.59 -23.84 -11.12
N PRO A 48 -0.09 -22.94 -11.99
CA PRO A 48 -0.83 -22.51 -13.17
C PRO A 48 -1.07 -23.69 -14.12
N THR A 49 -2.33 -23.89 -14.51
CA THR A 49 -2.75 -24.92 -15.49
C THR A 49 -2.61 -24.45 -16.95
N GLY A 50 -2.17 -23.21 -17.16
CA GLY A 50 -2.10 -22.55 -18.46
C GLY A 50 -1.16 -21.35 -18.45
N ARG A 51 -1.50 -20.28 -19.19
CA ARG A 51 -0.69 -19.06 -19.23
C ARG A 51 -0.77 -18.30 -17.90
N ASP A 52 0.38 -17.91 -17.36
CA ASP A 52 0.50 -17.21 -16.08
C ASP A 52 -0.38 -15.96 -15.99
N GLU A 53 -0.39 -15.10 -17.02
CA GLU A 53 -1.24 -13.89 -17.05
C GLU A 53 -2.74 -14.20 -16.92
N GLN A 54 -3.21 -15.24 -17.61
CA GLN A 54 -4.61 -15.66 -17.54
C GLN A 54 -4.92 -16.28 -16.18
N TYR A 55 -3.97 -17.02 -15.62
CA TYR A 55 -4.09 -17.62 -14.30
C TYR A 55 -4.15 -16.57 -13.20
N LEU A 56 -3.27 -15.55 -13.24
CA LEU A 56 -3.28 -14.43 -12.31
C LEU A 56 -4.59 -13.64 -12.41
N LYS A 57 -5.14 -13.47 -13.62
CA LYS A 57 -6.47 -12.87 -13.79
C LYS A 57 -7.56 -13.70 -13.09
N ALA A 58 -7.51 -15.03 -13.20
CA ALA A 58 -8.43 -15.93 -12.51
C ALA A 58 -8.29 -15.85 -10.99
N VAL A 59 -7.05 -15.74 -10.48
CA VAL A 59 -6.77 -15.54 -9.05
C VAL A 59 -7.36 -14.22 -8.56
N ARG A 60 -7.18 -13.13 -9.32
CA ARG A 60 -7.73 -11.80 -9.00
C ARG A 60 -9.26 -11.80 -8.99
N GLU A 61 -9.88 -12.44 -9.98
CA GLU A 61 -11.35 -12.65 -10.03
C GLU A 61 -11.86 -13.46 -8.82
N PHE A 62 -11.13 -14.51 -8.44
CA PHE A 62 -11.43 -15.31 -7.26
C PHE A 62 -11.35 -14.50 -5.95
N LEU A 63 -10.25 -13.75 -5.74
CA LEU A 63 -10.05 -12.93 -4.55
C LEU A 63 -11.11 -11.83 -4.43
N SER A 64 -11.45 -11.20 -5.54
CA SER A 64 -12.52 -10.19 -5.60
C SER A 64 -13.88 -10.79 -5.25
N THR A 65 -14.19 -11.97 -5.77
CA THR A 65 -15.43 -12.69 -5.43
C THR A 65 -15.47 -13.03 -3.94
N ALA A 66 -14.36 -13.51 -3.37
CA ALA A 66 -14.27 -13.87 -1.96
C ALA A 66 -14.36 -12.65 -1.03
N ALA A 67 -13.75 -11.52 -1.39
CA ALA A 67 -13.76 -10.30 -0.59
C ALA A 67 -15.11 -9.54 -0.69
N LEU A 68 -15.63 -9.38 -1.90
CA LEU A 68 -16.79 -8.51 -2.19
C LEU A 68 -18.11 -9.27 -2.24
N GLY A 69 -18.11 -10.60 -2.36
CA GLY A 69 -19.31 -11.43 -2.39
C GLY A 69 -20.16 -11.28 -3.66
N SER A 70 -19.63 -10.66 -4.71
CA SER A 70 -20.35 -10.45 -5.97
C SER A 70 -19.82 -11.39 -7.08
N PRO A 71 -20.68 -12.24 -7.68
CA PRO A 71 -20.29 -13.21 -8.71
C PRO A 71 -19.80 -12.62 -10.04
N SER A 72 -19.79 -11.29 -10.22
CA SER A 72 -19.37 -10.60 -11.45
C SER A 72 -18.17 -9.66 -11.25
N GLY A 73 -17.36 -9.94 -10.23
CA GLY A 73 -16.40 -9.00 -9.64
C GLY A 73 -15.03 -8.88 -10.30
N TYR A 74 -14.86 -8.80 -11.63
CA TYR A 74 -13.74 -8.09 -12.29
C TYR A 74 -13.89 -8.09 -13.83
N PRO A 75 -13.40 -7.09 -14.63
CA PRO A 75 -12.99 -5.71 -14.33
C PRO A 75 -13.62 -4.63 -15.25
N VAL A 76 -14.19 -3.56 -14.69
CA VAL A 76 -14.19 -2.19 -15.29
C VAL A 76 -14.35 -1.11 -14.20
N HIS A 77 -14.85 -1.45 -13.00
CA HIS A 77 -15.36 -0.44 -12.07
C HIS A 77 -14.39 0.10 -11.02
N LEU A 78 -13.12 -0.32 -10.97
CA LEU A 78 -12.14 0.34 -10.10
C LEU A 78 -12.01 1.83 -10.46
N ASN A 79 -11.96 2.14 -11.77
CA ASN A 79 -11.97 3.51 -12.31
C ASN A 79 -13.29 4.28 -12.04
N ARG A 80 -14.38 3.59 -11.71
CA ARG A 80 -15.68 4.21 -11.37
C ARG A 80 -15.80 4.44 -9.86
N TRP A 81 -15.19 3.57 -9.05
CA TRP A 81 -15.13 3.68 -7.59
C TRP A 81 -14.24 4.82 -7.13
N THR A 82 -13.10 5.03 -7.79
CA THR A 82 -12.24 6.22 -7.54
C THR A 82 -12.92 7.54 -7.95
N ARG A 83 -13.92 7.49 -8.84
CA ARG A 83 -14.61 8.67 -9.41
C ARG A 83 -15.93 9.02 -8.74
N MET A 84 -16.66 8.03 -8.19
CA MET A 84 -17.85 8.25 -7.36
C MET A 84 -17.44 8.32 -5.91
N GLY A 85 -17.27 9.53 -5.38
CA GLY A 85 -17.01 9.82 -3.96
C GLY A 85 -18.16 9.44 -3.00
N GLN A 86 -18.88 8.34 -3.26
CA GLN A 86 -20.03 7.86 -2.50
C GLN A 86 -19.78 6.55 -1.72
N ALA A 87 -18.69 5.82 -1.96
CA ALA A 87 -18.35 4.61 -1.19
C ALA A 87 -17.37 4.89 -0.05
N ARG A 88 -17.55 6.01 0.67
CA ARG A 88 -16.50 6.59 1.52
C ARG A 88 -16.08 5.76 2.74
N ASP A 89 -16.87 4.78 3.20
CA ASP A 89 -16.52 4.04 4.43
C ASP A 89 -16.80 2.54 4.40
N THR A 90 -17.42 1.99 3.36
CA THR A 90 -17.87 0.59 3.40
C THR A 90 -16.78 -0.36 2.93
N ASN A 91 -15.83 -0.58 3.84
CA ASN A 91 -14.92 -1.72 3.96
C ASN A 91 -13.57 -1.63 3.22
N LEU A 92 -12.77 -0.60 3.55
CA LEU A 92 -11.36 -0.46 3.12
C LEU A 92 -10.52 -1.72 3.37
N ALA A 93 -10.80 -2.46 4.45
CA ALA A 93 -10.12 -3.73 4.72
C ALA A 93 -10.34 -4.78 3.61
N LYS A 94 -11.53 -4.82 3.00
CA LYS A 94 -11.80 -5.72 1.87
C LYS A 94 -11.02 -5.35 0.61
N LEU A 95 -10.70 -4.08 0.40
CA LEU A 95 -9.88 -3.65 -0.73
C LEU A 95 -8.46 -4.23 -0.64
N LEU A 96 -7.92 -4.34 0.58
CA LEU A 96 -6.61 -4.96 0.82
C LEU A 96 -6.60 -6.48 0.59
N MET A 97 -7.77 -7.12 0.42
CA MET A 97 -7.89 -8.55 0.10
C MET A 97 -7.84 -8.83 -1.41
N LEU A 98 -7.87 -7.79 -2.25
CA LEU A 98 -7.92 -7.94 -3.71
C LEU A 98 -6.57 -8.33 -4.31
N GLY A 99 -5.45 -8.02 -3.65
CA GLY A 99 -4.11 -8.24 -4.20
C GLY A 99 -3.77 -7.30 -5.37
N GLU A 100 -4.50 -6.19 -5.53
CA GLU A 100 -4.34 -5.20 -6.59
C GLU A 100 -3.62 -3.94 -6.06
N PRO A 101 -2.61 -3.42 -6.78
CA PRO A 101 -1.90 -2.21 -6.36
C PRO A 101 -2.82 -0.96 -6.34
N GLU A 102 -3.80 -0.88 -7.23
CA GLU A 102 -4.75 0.24 -7.26
C GLU A 102 -5.70 0.20 -6.06
N ALA A 103 -6.03 -0.98 -5.54
CA ALA A 103 -6.84 -1.12 -4.35
C ALA A 103 -6.08 -0.62 -3.10
N ILE A 104 -4.78 -0.94 -3.01
CA ILE A 104 -3.90 -0.42 -1.95
C ILE A 104 -3.82 1.11 -2.05
N THR A 105 -3.60 1.64 -3.25
CA THR A 105 -3.56 3.09 -3.50
C THR A 105 -4.87 3.78 -3.09
N ALA A 106 -6.02 3.16 -3.37
CA ALA A 106 -7.32 3.69 -2.95
C ALA A 106 -7.47 3.72 -1.42
N VAL A 107 -6.95 2.72 -0.71
CA VAL A 107 -6.99 2.65 0.76
C VAL A 107 -6.13 3.72 1.39
N VAL A 108 -4.88 3.89 0.94
CA VAL A 108 -3.95 4.89 1.52
C VAL A 108 -4.38 6.34 1.25
N CYS A 109 -5.23 6.56 0.23
CA CYS A 109 -5.81 7.87 -0.09
C CYS A 109 -7.20 8.08 0.54
N ALA A 110 -7.75 7.10 1.25
CA ALA A 110 -9.11 7.18 1.77
C ALA A 110 -9.18 8.05 3.03
N PRO A 111 -10.24 8.86 3.22
CA PRO A 111 -10.41 9.65 4.44
C PRO A 111 -10.63 8.79 5.70
N GLY A 112 -11.14 7.56 5.53
CA GLY A 112 -11.31 6.58 6.61
C GLY A 112 -10.08 5.73 6.92
N LEU A 113 -8.89 6.14 6.46
CA LEU A 113 -7.64 5.44 6.77
C LEU A 113 -7.41 5.42 8.28
N THR A 114 -6.95 4.28 8.79
CA THR A 114 -6.53 4.10 10.19
C THR A 114 -5.11 3.58 10.22
N ASP A 115 -4.42 3.71 11.36
CA ASP A 115 -3.04 3.22 11.53
C ASP A 115 -2.93 1.70 11.25
N ASP A 116 -3.92 0.91 11.66
CA ASP A 116 -3.94 -0.53 11.37
C ASP A 116 -4.18 -0.83 9.88
N LEU A 117 -5.03 -0.07 9.18
CA LEU A 117 -5.17 -0.20 7.73
C LEU A 117 -3.89 0.22 7.00
N ALA A 118 -3.21 1.26 7.48
CA ALA A 118 -1.92 1.69 6.96
C ALA A 118 -0.85 0.60 7.14
N ARG A 119 -0.82 -0.09 8.29
CA ARG A 119 0.07 -1.25 8.53
C ARG A 119 -0.17 -2.36 7.52
N ARG A 120 -1.43 -2.71 7.25
CA ARG A 120 -1.80 -3.75 6.28
C ARG A 120 -1.46 -3.34 4.83
N ALA A 121 -1.74 -2.09 4.47
CA ALA A 121 -1.39 -1.52 3.17
C ALA A 121 0.12 -1.47 2.96
N TRP A 122 0.87 -1.07 3.98
CA TRP A 122 2.34 -1.03 3.99
C TRP A 122 2.95 -2.41 3.79
N TRP A 123 2.43 -3.43 4.47
CA TRP A 123 2.88 -4.81 4.24
C TRP A 123 2.62 -5.29 2.81
N ALA A 124 1.51 -4.86 2.20
CA ALA A 124 1.15 -5.27 0.85
C ALA A 124 1.97 -4.56 -0.24
N ASP A 125 2.31 -3.28 -0.07
CA ASP A 125 3.12 -2.50 -1.01
C ASP A 125 3.94 -1.39 -0.29
N PRO A 126 5.16 -1.71 0.20
CA PRO A 126 6.02 -0.79 0.91
C PRO A 126 6.79 0.13 -0.06
N SER A 127 6.09 1.10 -0.64
CA SER A 127 6.67 2.07 -1.57
C SER A 127 6.76 3.48 -0.96
N SER A 128 7.78 4.27 -1.36
CA SER A 128 7.93 5.66 -0.92
C SER A 128 6.70 6.52 -1.25
N GLU A 129 6.00 6.19 -2.33
CA GLU A 129 4.79 6.89 -2.74
C GLU A 129 3.63 6.61 -1.76
N ASN A 130 3.43 5.35 -1.36
CA ASN A 130 2.43 5.01 -0.35
C ASN A 130 2.82 5.58 1.02
N ALA A 131 4.11 5.57 1.38
CA ALA A 131 4.60 6.17 2.62
C ALA A 131 4.25 7.67 2.70
N ARG A 132 4.50 8.44 1.63
CA ARG A 132 4.13 9.86 1.57
C ARG A 132 2.62 10.08 1.75
N ARG A 133 1.80 9.32 1.03
CA ARG A 133 0.33 9.41 1.11
C ARG A 133 -0.20 9.09 2.50
N MET A 134 0.30 8.02 3.12
CA MET A 134 -0.11 7.62 4.46
C MET A 134 0.35 8.64 5.52
N LEU A 135 1.58 9.16 5.44
CA LEU A 135 2.10 10.16 6.37
C LEU A 135 1.42 11.53 6.29
N ALA A 136 0.68 11.80 5.21
CA ALA A 136 -0.16 12.99 5.12
C ALA A 136 -1.42 12.88 6.00
N SER A 137 -1.77 11.68 6.47
CA SER A 137 -2.91 11.44 7.36
C SER A 137 -2.49 11.51 8.83
N GLU A 138 -3.14 12.36 9.62
CA GLU A 138 -2.82 12.60 11.03
C GLU A 138 -2.90 11.31 11.88
N CYS A 139 -3.88 10.45 11.60
CA CYS A 139 -4.07 9.18 12.31
C CYS A 139 -2.88 8.20 12.15
N VAL A 140 -2.18 8.26 11.02
CA VAL A 140 -0.99 7.44 10.75
C VAL A 140 0.25 8.12 11.32
N MET A 141 0.35 9.44 11.14
CA MET A 141 1.45 10.25 11.68
C MET A 141 1.57 10.11 13.20
N GLN A 142 0.45 10.17 13.93
CA GLN A 142 0.41 10.00 15.38
C GLN A 142 0.43 8.52 15.82
N GLY A 143 0.26 7.59 14.87
CA GLY A 143 0.19 6.15 15.10
C GLY A 143 1.55 5.48 15.15
N ALA A 144 1.54 4.15 15.22
CA ALA A 144 2.77 3.35 15.25
C ALA A 144 3.46 3.30 13.87
N MET A 145 2.71 3.50 12.78
CA MET A 145 3.26 3.50 11.44
C MET A 145 4.04 4.77 11.12
N GLY A 146 3.75 5.90 11.75
CA GLY A 146 4.43 7.18 11.49
C GLY A 146 5.95 7.07 11.44
N PRO A 147 6.62 6.65 12.53
CA PRO A 147 8.07 6.51 12.56
C PRO A 147 8.62 5.52 11.51
N ILE A 148 7.92 4.41 11.28
CA ILE A 148 8.33 3.36 10.31
C ILE A 148 8.34 3.94 8.89
N LEU A 149 7.28 4.66 8.52
CA LEU A 149 7.16 5.27 7.21
C LEU A 149 8.18 6.42 7.03
N ALA A 150 8.42 7.19 8.09
CA ALA A 150 9.37 8.29 8.07
C ALA A 150 10.81 7.80 7.90
N GLU A 151 11.20 6.75 8.64
CA GLU A 151 12.50 6.10 8.50
C GLU A 151 12.70 5.61 7.06
N HIS A 152 11.71 4.91 6.49
CA HIS A 152 11.77 4.48 5.11
C HIS A 152 11.99 5.66 4.14
N LEU A 153 11.26 6.76 4.28
CA LEU A 153 11.46 7.94 3.42
C LEU A 153 12.86 8.53 3.58
N VAL A 154 13.41 8.58 4.79
CA VAL A 154 14.77 9.09 5.05
C VAL A 154 15.83 8.23 4.37
N GLU A 155 15.67 6.90 4.41
CA GLU A 155 16.58 5.97 3.74
C GLU A 155 16.54 6.06 2.22
N HIS A 156 15.36 6.35 1.66
CA HIS A 156 15.14 6.40 0.21
C HIS A 156 15.36 7.79 -0.41
N LEU A 157 15.29 8.86 0.39
CA LEU A 157 15.53 10.25 -0.02
C LEU A 157 16.83 10.49 -0.85
N PRO A 158 17.98 9.84 -0.56
CA PRO A 158 19.20 10.00 -1.36
C PRO A 158 19.08 9.52 -2.81
N PHE A 159 18.13 8.62 -3.08
CA PHE A 159 17.91 8.04 -4.41
C PHE A 159 16.78 8.76 -5.18
N GLU A 160 16.06 9.66 -4.51
CA GLU A 160 15.00 10.44 -5.12
C GLU A 160 15.58 11.51 -6.04
N THR A 161 15.07 11.59 -7.26
CA THR A 161 15.58 12.52 -8.29
C THR A 161 14.61 13.68 -8.54
N GLU A 162 13.32 13.47 -8.28
CA GLU A 162 12.31 14.50 -8.45
C GLU A 162 12.32 15.50 -7.30
N ALA A 163 12.65 16.76 -7.61
CA ALA A 163 12.68 17.82 -6.60
C ALA A 163 11.37 17.95 -5.80
N ARG A 164 10.21 17.76 -6.45
CA ARG A 164 8.90 17.79 -5.78
C ARG A 164 8.76 16.69 -4.72
N LEU A 165 9.15 15.46 -5.06
CA LEU A 165 9.07 14.32 -4.16
C LEU A 165 10.05 14.45 -2.98
N ILE A 166 11.22 15.04 -3.22
CA ILE A 166 12.18 15.38 -2.15
C ILE A 166 11.57 16.41 -1.19
N ILE A 167 11.02 17.51 -1.72
CA ILE A 167 10.40 18.57 -0.92
C ILE A 167 9.28 17.97 -0.06
N GLU A 168 8.39 17.20 -0.67
CA GLU A 168 7.27 16.57 0.01
C GLU A 168 7.72 15.58 1.09
N SER A 169 8.68 14.70 0.77
CA SER A 169 9.21 13.72 1.72
C SER A 169 9.87 14.42 2.91
N VAL A 170 10.70 15.45 2.66
CA VAL A 170 11.33 16.25 3.73
C VAL A 170 10.26 16.95 4.58
N ARG A 171 9.24 17.56 3.96
CA ARG A 171 8.13 18.18 4.70
C ARG A 171 7.42 17.18 5.62
N LEU A 172 7.15 15.98 5.12
CA LEU A 172 6.42 14.94 5.85
C LEU A 172 7.24 14.34 7.00
N VAL A 173 8.53 14.07 6.81
CA VAL A 173 9.38 13.47 7.86
C VAL A 173 9.71 14.45 8.97
N LEU A 174 9.65 15.76 8.72
CA LEU A 174 9.88 16.80 9.72
C LEU A 174 8.68 17.05 10.64
N GLN A 175 7.55 16.35 10.43
CA GLN A 175 6.42 16.43 11.34
C GLN A 175 6.83 16.01 12.77
N PRO A 176 6.24 16.60 13.82
CA PRO A 176 6.66 16.36 15.20
C PRO A 176 6.64 14.89 15.58
N GLY A 177 7.74 14.41 16.18
CA GLY A 177 7.83 13.05 16.73
C GLY A 177 8.18 11.94 15.74
N LEU A 178 8.34 12.24 14.44
CA LEU A 178 8.67 11.22 13.43
C LEU A 178 10.15 10.92 13.29
N VAL A 179 11.01 11.93 13.41
CA VAL A 179 12.47 11.79 13.25
C VAL A 179 13.22 12.42 14.42
N SER A 180 14.41 11.89 14.70
CA SER A 180 15.29 12.46 15.72
C SER A 180 15.98 13.74 15.23
N ASP A 181 16.42 14.59 16.17
CA ASP A 181 17.18 15.80 15.87
C ASP A 181 18.46 15.51 15.06
N ALA A 182 19.09 14.35 15.27
CA ALA A 182 20.26 13.93 14.52
C ALA A 182 19.94 13.68 13.03
N VAL A 183 18.79 13.06 12.74
CA VAL A 183 18.32 12.85 11.36
C VAL A 183 17.94 14.19 10.73
N ARG A 184 17.24 15.04 11.48
CA ARG A 184 16.88 16.39 11.06
C ARG A 184 18.10 17.23 10.67
N LEU A 185 19.16 17.22 11.48
CA LEU A 185 20.41 17.93 11.17
C LEU A 185 21.06 17.40 9.88
N LYS A 186 21.10 16.09 9.68
CA LYS A 186 21.64 15.48 8.44
C LYS A 186 20.85 15.92 7.19
N LEU A 187 19.52 15.98 7.27
CA LEU A 187 18.68 16.46 6.17
C LEU A 187 18.94 17.94 5.87
N TRP A 188 19.15 18.75 6.91
CA TRP A 188 19.49 20.17 6.78
C TRP A 188 20.84 20.39 6.09
N GLU A 189 21.88 19.66 6.50
CA GLU A 189 23.22 19.73 5.90
C GLU A 189 23.19 19.38 4.41
N LYS A 190 22.43 18.34 4.03
CA LYS A 190 22.22 17.98 2.61
C LYS A 190 21.58 19.11 1.80
N GLY A 191 20.74 19.92 2.45
CA GLY A 191 20.16 21.10 1.82
C GLY A 191 21.15 22.17 1.39
N ALA A 192 22.42 22.14 1.85
CA ALA A 192 23.44 23.05 1.33
C ALA A 192 23.84 22.71 -0.12
N ALA A 193 23.84 21.42 -0.47
CA ALA A 193 24.15 20.94 -1.82
C ALA A 193 22.91 20.88 -2.72
N GLN A 194 21.73 20.63 -2.14
CA GLN A 194 20.49 20.43 -2.89
C GLN A 194 19.33 21.26 -2.32
N GLY A 195 18.98 22.35 -3.01
CA GLY A 195 17.98 23.32 -2.55
C GLY A 195 16.58 22.74 -2.26
N SER A 196 16.21 21.63 -2.88
CA SER A 196 14.93 20.93 -2.64
C SER A 196 14.73 20.54 -1.17
N TYR A 197 15.81 20.15 -0.46
CA TYR A 197 15.71 19.84 0.96
C TYR A 197 15.33 21.09 1.76
N ARG A 198 15.96 22.25 1.49
CA ARG A 198 15.68 23.52 2.17
C ARG A 198 14.25 23.97 1.97
N ILE A 199 13.72 23.82 0.76
CA ILE A 199 12.31 24.14 0.47
C ILE A 199 11.38 23.24 1.29
N GLY A 200 11.72 21.96 1.46
CA GLY A 200 10.98 21.05 2.36
C GLY A 200 10.97 21.53 3.82
N PHE A 201 12.11 22.00 4.33
CA PHE A 201 12.18 22.62 5.67
C PHE A 201 11.30 23.87 5.78
N LEU A 202 11.37 24.78 4.80
CA LEU A 202 10.54 25.99 4.78
C LEU A 202 9.03 25.69 4.73
N GLN A 203 8.63 24.58 4.10
CA GLN A 203 7.23 24.17 4.09
C GLN A 203 6.78 23.47 5.38
N ALA A 204 7.69 22.78 6.06
CA ALA A 204 7.40 22.17 7.35
C ALA A 204 7.32 23.23 8.46
N GLU A 205 8.18 24.24 8.39
CA GLU A 205 8.32 25.31 9.38
C GLU A 205 8.48 26.65 8.66
N PRO A 206 7.38 27.29 8.24
CA PRO A 206 7.43 28.57 7.53
C PRO A 206 7.97 29.74 8.38
N ASP A 207 8.03 29.59 9.71
CA ASP A 207 8.38 30.64 10.67
C ASP A 207 9.70 30.40 11.44
N SER A 208 10.59 29.50 10.96
CA SER A 208 11.89 29.19 11.61
C SER A 208 13.12 29.68 10.85
#